data_AF-A0A7K3KL35-F1
#
_entry.id   AF-A0A7K3KL35-F1
#
_cell.length_a   1.000
_cell.length_b   1.000
_cell.length_c   1.000
_cell.angle_alpha   90.00
_cell.angle_beta   90.00
_cell.angle_gamma   90.00
#
_symmetry.space_group_name_H-M   'P 1'
#
loop_
_entity.id
_entity.type
_entity.pdbx_description
1 polymer ?
#
loop_
_entity_poly.entity_id
_entity_poly.type
_entity_poly.pdbx_seq_one_letter_code
_entity_poly.pdbx_strand_id
1 'polypeptide(L)'
;MENRVAWRCTVCGYIETGYPEGLPEDYLCPECGVGPDMFEKVLIDETEEVIRLSKRRSEHLSRPSLPPRACCDTPKNSGVPQQALPLHHQSFPQAKRGSHR
;
A
#
# COMPACT_ATOMS: atom_id res chain seq x y z
N MET A 1 -30.05 -8.60 -7.22
CA MET A 1 -28.87 -7.85 -6.76
C MET A 1 -29.04 -7.71 -5.28
N GLU A 2 -28.28 -8.47 -4.51
CA GLU A 2 -28.38 -8.46 -3.05
C GLU A 2 -27.34 -7.45 -2.55
N ASN A 3 -27.76 -6.21 -2.30
CA ASN A 3 -26.90 -5.23 -1.65
C ASN A 3 -26.69 -5.67 -0.21
N ARG A 4 -25.48 -6.14 0.12
CA ARG A 4 -25.15 -6.45 1.51
C ARG A 4 -25.04 -5.12 2.27
N VAL A 5 -25.82 -5.01 3.32
CA VAL A 5 -25.76 -3.89 4.25
C VAL A 5 -24.61 -4.16 5.22
N ALA A 6 -23.71 -3.19 5.36
CA ALA A 6 -22.65 -3.19 6.35
C ALA A 6 -22.67 -1.86 7.12
N TRP A 7 -22.01 -1.82 8.26
CA TRP A 7 -21.98 -0.65 9.13
C TRP A 7 -20.54 -0.24 9.38
N ARG A 8 -20.19 1.00 9.02
CA ARG A 8 -18.84 1.54 9.15
C ARG A 8 -18.77 2.50 10.31
N CYS A 9 -17.90 2.24 11.28
CA CYS A 9 -17.58 3.18 12.35
C CYS A 9 -16.88 4.41 11.77
N THR A 10 -17.42 5.61 12.03
CA THR A 10 -16.85 6.89 11.58
C THR A 10 -15.62 7.31 12.39
N VAL A 11 -15.42 6.73 13.58
CA VAL A 11 -14.32 7.05 14.50
C VAL A 11 -13.04 6.28 14.16
N CYS A 12 -13.12 4.95 14.06
CA CYS A 12 -11.94 4.10 13.79
C CYS A 12 -11.91 3.51 12.38
N GLY A 13 -13.04 3.47 11.67
CA GLY A 13 -13.15 2.85 10.34
C GLY A 13 -13.47 1.36 10.33
N TYR A 14 -13.75 0.73 11.48
CA TYR A 14 -14.18 -0.67 11.56
C TYR A 14 -15.48 -0.91 10.78
N ILE A 15 -15.58 -2.02 10.05
CA ILE A 15 -16.74 -2.39 9.26
C ILE A 15 -17.35 -3.65 9.86
N GLU A 16 -18.58 -3.54 10.35
CA GLU A 16 -19.37 -4.66 10.87
C GLU A 16 -20.31 -5.20 9.80
N THR A 17 -20.30 -6.51 9.58
CA THR A 17 -21.13 -7.21 8.59
C THR A 17 -21.90 -8.32 9.28
N GLY A 18 -23.23 -8.36 9.11
CA GLY A 18 -24.07 -9.36 9.78
C GLY A 18 -25.34 -8.80 10.41
N TYR A 19 -25.47 -7.47 10.43
CA TYR A 19 -26.65 -6.76 10.93
C TYR A 19 -27.38 -6.03 9.79
N PRO A 20 -28.11 -6.74 8.92
CA PRO A 20 -28.83 -6.12 7.81
C PRO A 20 -30.00 -5.23 8.27
N GLU A 21 -30.60 -5.55 9.42
CA GLU A 21 -31.76 -4.85 9.96
C GLU A 21 -31.38 -3.62 10.82
N GLY A 22 -30.16 -3.57 11.35
CA GLY A 22 -29.71 -2.53 12.29
C GLY A 22 -28.73 -3.06 13.33
N LEU A 23 -27.78 -2.22 13.78
CA LEU A 23 -27.01 -2.53 14.98
C LEU A 23 -27.89 -2.30 16.22
N PRO A 24 -27.81 -3.17 17.24
CA PRO A 24 -28.47 -2.91 18.51
C PRO A 24 -27.85 -1.71 19.23
N GLU A 25 -28.63 -0.99 20.03
CA GLU A 25 -28.22 0.23 20.75
C GLU A 25 -27.06 -0.01 21.74
N ASP A 26 -26.96 -1.22 22.28
CA ASP A 26 -25.89 -1.63 23.20
C ASP A 26 -24.60 -2.11 22.49
N TYR A 27 -24.57 -2.08 21.16
CA TYR A 27 -23.39 -2.53 20.40
C TYR A 27 -22.24 -1.54 20.55
N LEU A 28 -21.10 -2.01 21.06
CA LEU A 28 -19.88 -1.23 21.17
C LEU A 28 -18.87 -1.69 20.11
N CYS A 29 -18.25 -0.72 19.42
CA CYS A 29 -17.19 -1.01 18.47
C CYS A 29 -16.02 -1.73 19.18
N PRO A 30 -15.56 -2.90 18.71
CA PRO A 30 -14.45 -3.63 19.34
C PRO A 30 -13.11 -2.89 19.25
N GLU A 31 -12.94 -1.99 18.28
CA GLU A 31 -11.69 -1.26 18.07
C GLU A 31 -11.57 0.02 18.91
N CYS A 32 -12.67 0.72 19.17
CA CYS A 32 -12.63 2.02 19.86
C CYS A 32 -13.63 2.19 21.00
N GLY A 33 -14.57 1.25 21.20
CA GLY A 33 -15.52 1.27 22.30
C GLY A 33 -16.65 2.31 22.20
N VAL A 34 -16.83 2.95 21.03
CA VAL A 34 -17.96 3.86 20.81
C VAL A 34 -19.24 3.08 20.50
N GLY A 35 -20.38 3.66 20.86
CA GLY A 35 -21.70 3.11 20.58
C GLY A 35 -22.08 3.13 19.09
N PRO A 36 -23.26 2.59 18.75
CA PRO A 36 -23.73 2.46 17.38
C PRO A 36 -24.11 3.81 16.76
N ASP A 37 -24.30 4.87 17.56
CA ASP A 37 -24.53 6.25 17.09
C ASP A 37 -23.43 6.75 16.14
N MET A 38 -22.22 6.22 16.28
CA MET A 38 -21.06 6.58 15.46
C MET A 38 -20.87 5.67 14.25
N PHE A 39 -21.82 4.78 13.95
CA PHE A 39 -21.78 3.90 12.78
C PHE A 39 -22.66 4.44 11.64
N GLU A 40 -22.11 4.42 10.43
CA GLU A 40 -22.81 4.78 9.21
C GLU A 40 -23.15 3.53 8.39
N LYS A 41 -24.40 3.46 7.92
CA LYS A 41 -24.87 2.37 7.06
C LYS A 41 -24.25 2.51 5.67
N VAL A 42 -23.49 1.51 5.26
CA VAL A 42 -22.86 1.44 3.94
C VAL A 42 -23.42 0.25 3.15
N LEU A 43 -23.73 0.51 1.88
CA LEU A 43 -24.11 -0.53 0.93
C LEU A 43 -22.84 -1.01 0.22
N ILE A 44 -22.47 -2.27 0.43
CA ILE A 44 -21.34 -2.88 -0.28
C ILE A 44 -21.87 -3.58 -1.53
N ASP A 45 -21.99 -2.81 -2.60
CA ASP A 45 -22.17 -3.31 -3.98
C ASP A 45 -20.87 -3.99 -4.43
N GLU A 46 -20.65 -5.21 -3.96
CA GLU A 46 -19.71 -6.21 -4.46
C GLU A 46 -18.29 -5.72 -4.79
N THR A 47 -17.52 -5.38 -3.74
CA THR A 47 -16.04 -5.45 -3.67
C THR A 47 -15.22 -4.61 -4.68
N GLU A 48 -14.05 -4.15 -4.26
CA GLU A 48 -13.20 -3.22 -5.03
C GLU A 48 -12.84 -3.63 -6.48
N GLU A 49 -13.08 -4.87 -6.90
CA GLU A 49 -12.87 -5.31 -8.28
C GLU A 49 -13.87 -4.67 -9.27
N VAL A 50 -15.14 -4.50 -8.90
CA VAL A 50 -16.16 -3.90 -9.78
C VAL A 50 -15.91 -2.40 -9.98
N ILE A 51 -15.50 -1.70 -8.92
CA ILE A 51 -15.14 -0.27 -8.96
C ILE A 51 -13.85 -0.05 -9.78
N ARG A 52 -12.81 -0.88 -9.61
CA ARG A 52 -11.55 -0.75 -10.35
C ARG A 52 -11.70 -1.06 -11.84
N LEU A 53 -12.56 -2.01 -12.22
CA LEU A 53 -12.82 -2.34 -13.62
C LEU A 53 -13.60 -1.23 -14.34
N SER A 54 -14.54 -0.60 -13.64
CA SER A 54 -15.35 0.51 -14.17
C SER A 54 -14.49 1.75 -14.51
N LYS A 55 -13.51 2.09 -13.66
CA LYS A 55 -12.57 3.20 -13.92
C LYS A 55 -11.53 2.88 -15.01
N ARG A 56 -11.08 1.62 -15.10
CA ARG A 56 -10.03 1.22 -16.06
C ARG A 56 -10.52 1.20 -17.52
N ARG A 57 -11.81 0.96 -17.75
CA ARG A 57 -12.39 0.90 -19.11
C ARG A 57 -12.53 2.28 -19.77
N SER A 58 -12.54 3.36 -18.98
CA SER A 58 -12.68 4.73 -19.51
C SER A 58 -11.34 5.39 -19.89
N GLU A 59 -10.22 4.98 -19.28
CA GLU A 59 -8.90 5.62 -19.47
C GLU A 59 -8.01 4.92 -20.52
N HIS A 60 -8.36 3.71 -20.98
CA HIS A 60 -7.55 2.95 -21.94
C HIS A 60 -7.98 3.07 -23.41
N LEU A 61 -9.11 3.70 -23.72
CA LEU A 61 -9.49 4.04 -25.10
C LEU A 61 -8.99 5.43 -25.55
N SER A 62 -8.27 6.14 -24.69
CA SER A 62 -7.77 7.50 -24.97
C SER A 62 -6.26 7.64 -24.85
N ARG A 63 -5.49 6.55 -24.71
CA ARG A 63 -4.03 6.61 -24.94
C ARG A 63 -3.81 6.60 -26.45
N PRO A 64 -3.49 7.73 -27.12
CA PRO A 64 -2.92 7.63 -28.45
C PRO A 64 -1.69 6.73 -28.33
N SER A 65 -1.58 5.79 -29.26
CA SER A 65 -0.34 5.08 -29.55
C SER A 65 0.79 6.09 -29.53
N LEU A 66 1.68 6.05 -28.53
CA LEU A 66 2.94 6.76 -28.63
C LEU A 66 3.57 6.32 -29.96
N PRO A 67 3.96 7.24 -30.85
CA PRO A 67 4.84 6.86 -31.93
C PRO A 67 6.11 6.27 -31.31
N PRO A 68 6.71 5.22 -31.89
CA PRO A 68 8.01 4.78 -31.43
C PRO A 68 8.96 5.98 -31.47
N ARG A 69 9.62 6.29 -30.35
CA ARG A 69 10.71 7.27 -30.31
C ARG A 69 11.83 6.74 -31.20
N ALA A 70 11.78 7.08 -32.48
CA ALA A 70 12.92 7.10 -33.35
C ALA A 70 13.43 8.54 -33.36
N CYS A 71 14.70 8.69 -33.01
CA CYS A 71 15.67 9.76 -33.28
C CYS A 71 16.61 9.78 -32.06
N CYS A 72 17.92 9.57 -32.12
CA CYS A 72 18.86 9.17 -33.15
C CYS A 72 20.20 8.98 -32.40
N ASP A 73 21.01 8.07 -32.90
CA ASP A 73 22.40 7.78 -32.60
C ASP A 73 23.19 8.80 -31.76
N THR A 74 23.71 8.36 -30.62
CA THR A 74 24.99 8.87 -30.11
C THR A 74 25.95 7.70 -29.89
N PRO A 75 26.99 7.54 -30.73
CA PRO A 75 28.12 6.70 -30.40
C PRO A 75 29.05 7.52 -29.51
N LYS A 76 29.05 7.25 -28.20
CA LYS A 76 30.15 7.71 -27.34
C LYS A 76 30.80 6.52 -26.68
N ASN A 77 31.66 5.89 -27.48
CA ASN A 77 32.87 5.24 -26.99
C ASN A 77 33.58 6.24 -26.05
N SER A 78 33.61 5.91 -24.78
CA SER A 78 34.52 6.52 -23.81
C SER A 78 34.80 5.43 -22.80
N GLY A 79 35.78 4.60 -23.16
CA GLY A 79 36.38 3.67 -22.22
C GLY A 79 36.90 4.44 -21.01
N VAL A 80 36.51 3.97 -19.83
CA VAL A 80 37.25 4.25 -18.61
C VAL A 80 37.62 2.90 -18.04
N PRO A 81 38.91 2.51 -18.02
CA PRO A 81 39.33 1.31 -17.34
C PRO A 81 39.02 1.48 -15.85
N GLN A 82 38.24 0.57 -15.29
CA GLN A 82 38.07 0.44 -13.84
C GLN A 82 39.44 0.11 -13.25
N GLN A 83 40.19 1.14 -12.87
CA GLN A 83 41.39 0.97 -12.09
C GLN A 83 40.97 0.47 -10.70
N ALA A 84 41.42 -0.74 -10.40
CA ALA A 84 41.22 -1.46 -9.16
C ALA A 84 41.52 -0.55 -7.95
N LEU A 85 40.57 -0.45 -7.02
CA LEU A 85 40.88 0.07 -5.70
C LEU A 85 41.69 -0.99 -4.93
N PRO A 86 42.84 -0.61 -4.33
CA PRO A 86 43.69 -1.53 -3.61
C PRO A 86 43.05 -1.92 -2.26
N LEU A 87 43.07 -3.23 -2.01
CA LEU A 87 42.86 -3.86 -0.71
C LEU A 87 43.81 -3.23 0.32
N HIS A 88 43.31 -2.39 1.21
CA HIS A 88 43.99 -2.14 2.47
C HIS A 88 43.22 -2.84 3.58
N HIS A 89 43.76 -4.00 3.95
CA HIS A 89 43.52 -4.63 5.22
C HIS A 89 43.81 -3.59 6.33
N GLN A 90 42.90 -3.41 7.26
CA GLN A 90 43.24 -2.83 8.55
C GLN A 90 42.84 -3.84 9.62
N SER A 91 43.79 -4.72 9.89
CA SER A 91 43.84 -5.54 11.09
C SER A 91 44.01 -4.60 12.29
N PHE A 92 42.98 -4.47 13.14
CA PHE A 92 43.15 -3.86 14.45
C PHE A 92 43.33 -4.96 15.52
N PRO A 93 44.43 -4.91 16.32
CA PRO A 93 44.73 -5.91 17.33
C PRO A 93 43.87 -5.76 18.60
N GLN A 94 43.60 -6.91 19.24
CA GLN A 94 42.89 -7.06 20.50
C GLN A 94 43.51 -6.20 21.63
N ALA A 95 42.70 -5.39 22.30
CA ALA A 95 43.02 -4.82 23.60
C ALA A 95 42.35 -5.65 24.71
N LYS A 96 43.09 -6.59 25.29
CA LYS A 96 42.76 -7.24 26.57
C LYS A 96 43.04 -6.24 27.71
N ARG A 97 41.99 -5.75 28.37
CA ARG A 97 42.01 -5.08 29.69
C ARG A 97 40.65 -5.37 30.33
N GLY A 98 40.47 -5.87 31.55
CA GLY A 98 41.39 -6.28 32.60
C GLY A 98 40.56 -6.92 33.73
N SER A 99 41.23 -7.77 34.51
CA SER A 99 40.97 -8.17 35.90
C SER A 99 39.66 -7.70 36.56
N HIS A 100 38.72 -8.63 36.77
CA HIS A 100 37.71 -8.53 37.82
C HIS A 100 38.24 -9.22 39.08
N ARG A 101 38.12 -8.52 40.21
CA ARG A 101 38.29 -8.99 41.58
C ARG A 101 37.01 -9.65 42.06
#